data_AF-A0A961RTH8-F1
#
_entry.id   AF-A0A961RTH8-F1
#
_cell.length_a   1.000
_cell.length_b   1.000
_cell.length_c   1.000
_cell.angle_alpha   90.00
_cell.angle_beta   90.00
_cell.angle_gamma   90.00
#
_symmetry.space_group_name_H-M   'P 1'
#
loop_
_entity.id
_entity.type
_entity.pdbx_description
1 polymer ?
#
loop_
_entity_poly.entity_id
_entity_poly.type
_entity_poly.pdbx_seq_one_letter_code
_entity_poly.pdbx_strand_id
1 'polypeptide(L)' 'MSDTASQTNAPIPVTVLTGYLGAGKTTLLNRILTGDHGKRYAVIVNEFGEIGIDN' A
#
# COMPACT_ATOMS: atom_id res chain seq x y z
N MET A 1 9.75 2.26 -41.38
CA MET A 1 9.91 2.98 -40.10
C MET A 1 8.70 2.70 -39.24
N SER A 2 8.86 1.88 -38.21
CA SER A 2 7.83 1.59 -37.21
C SER A 2 8.47 1.86 -35.85
N ASP A 3 8.17 3.03 -35.29
CA ASP A 3 8.59 3.41 -33.95
C ASP A 3 7.87 2.52 -32.93
N THR A 4 8.60 1.55 -32.39
CA THR A 4 8.19 0.81 -31.20
C THR A 4 8.30 1.76 -30.02
N ALA A 5 7.17 2.33 -29.59
CA ALA A 5 7.12 3.16 -28.39
C ALA A 5 7.60 2.33 -27.18
N SER A 6 8.79 2.68 -26.67
CA SER A 6 9.35 2.14 -25.43
C SER A 6 8.38 2.44 -24.29
N GLN A 7 7.65 1.43 -23.83
CA GLN A 7 6.84 1.55 -22.62
C GLN A 7 7.77 1.77 -21.43
N THR A 8 7.88 3.03 -21.00
CA THR A 8 8.58 3.37 -19.77
C THR A 8 7.72 2.92 -18.60
N ASN A 9 8.02 1.73 -18.08
CA ASN A 9 7.47 1.30 -16.80
C ASN A 9 7.96 2.25 -15.71
N ALA A 10 7.15 3.26 -15.40
CA ALA A 10 7.42 4.16 -14.29
C ALA A 10 7.48 3.36 -12.99
N PRO A 11 8.46 3.64 -12.11
CA PRO A 11 8.58 2.93 -10.84
C PRO A 11 7.33 3.15 -9.97
N ILE A 12 6.91 2.10 -9.27
CA ILE A 12 5.79 2.17 -8.34
C ILE A 12 6.26 2.89 -7.06
N PRO A 13 5.61 3.97 -6.62
CA PRO A 13 5.99 4.65 -5.40
C PRO A 13 5.68 3.79 -4.16
N VAL A 14 6.67 3.65 -3.27
CA VAL A 14 6.55 2.86 -2.03
C VAL A 14 6.68 3.80 -0.83
N THR A 15 5.81 3.62 0.17
CA THR A 15 5.85 4.35 1.44
C THR A 15 5.91 3.36 2.59
N VAL A 16 6.82 3.58 3.53
CA VAL A 16 6.95 2.75 4.74
C VAL A 16 6.30 3.47 5.92
N LEU A 17 5.27 2.86 6.50
CA LEU A 17 4.62 3.38 7.71
C LEU A 17 5.20 2.70 8.96
N THR A 18 5.88 3.48 9.79
CA THR A 18 6.51 3.01 11.05
C THR A 18 5.99 3.81 12.26
N GLY A 19 6.27 3.33 13.46
CA GLY A 19 5.88 3.95 14.73
C GLY A 19 5.74 2.94 15.86
N TYR A 20 5.77 3.42 17.11
CA TYR A 20 5.60 2.61 18.31
C TYR A 20 4.25 1.86 18.36
N LEU A 21 4.12 0.89 19.27
CA LEU A 21 2.85 0.24 19.54
C LEU A 21 1.83 1.29 20.02
N GLY A 22 0.61 1.24 19.51
CA GLY A 22 -0.42 2.23 19.81
C GLY A 22 -0.29 3.56 19.04
N ALA A 23 0.70 3.76 18.17
CA ALA A 23 0.86 4.99 17.38
C ALA A 23 -0.22 5.23 16.29
N GLY A 24 -1.27 4.42 16.24
CA GLY A 24 -2.39 4.60 15.29
C GLY A 24 -2.11 4.19 13.84
N LYS A 25 -1.07 3.39 13.58
CA LYS A 25 -0.69 2.93 12.22
C LYS A 25 -1.87 2.28 11.47
N THR A 26 -2.55 1.33 12.11
CA THR A 26 -3.73 0.64 11.55
C THR A 26 -4.89 1.60 11.30
N THR A 27 -5.11 2.58 12.19
CA THR A 27 -6.15 3.60 12.03
C THR A 27 -5.90 4.47 10.79
N LEU A 28 -4.65 4.90 10.59
CA LEU A 28 -4.26 5.66 9.40
C LEU A 28 -4.43 4.82 8.13
N LEU A 29 -4.01 3.56 8.18
CA LEU A 29 -4.13 2.64 7.06
C LEU A 29 -5.58 2.44 6.63
N ASN A 30 -6.48 2.15 7.59
CA ASN A 30 -7.90 2.00 7.31
C ASN A 30 -8.48 3.27 6.69
N ARG A 31 -8.12 4.45 7.21
CA ARG A 31 -8.57 5.73 6.64
C ARG A 31 -8.12 5.94 5.19
N ILE A 32 -6.91 5.49 4.83
CA ILE A 32 -6.36 5.53 3.46
C ILE A 32 -6.92 4.41 2.57
N LEU A 33 -7.55 3.39 3.12
CA LEU A 33 -8.18 2.32 2.33
C LEU A 33 -9.66 2.59 2.10
N THR A 34 -10.34 3.23 3.05
CA THR A 34 -11.80 3.50 3.00
C THR A 34 -12.14 4.88 2.45
N GLY A 35 -11.16 5.76 2.24
CA GLY A 35 -11.39 7.08 1.67
C GLY A 35 -11.66 7.02 0.16
N ASP A 36 -12.24 8.09 -0.38
CA ASP A 36 -12.31 8.28 -1.84
C ASP A 36 -11.16 9.17 -2.30
N HIS A 37 -10.01 8.55 -2.57
CA HIS A 37 -8.78 9.22 -3.02
C HIS A 37 -8.56 9.13 -4.53
N GLY A 38 -9.43 8.45 -5.27
CA GLY A 38 -9.24 8.17 -6.70
C GLY A 38 -7.96 7.37 -7.02
N LYS A 39 -7.32 6.78 -6.00
CA LYS A 39 -6.05 6.05 -6.10
C LYS A 39 -6.23 4.61 -5.66
N ARG A 40 -5.59 3.70 -6.40
CA ARG A 40 -5.49 2.28 -6.04
C ARG A 40 -4.24 2.07 -5.20
N TYR A 41 -4.41 1.55 -3.99
CA TYR A 41 -3.33 1.24 -3.07
C TYR A 41 -3.18 -0.28 -2.92
N ALA A 42 -1.94 -0.74 -2.87
CA ALA A 42 -1.60 -2.07 -2.38
C ALA A 42 -0.98 -1.92 -1.00
N VAL A 43 -1.38 -2.76 -0.06
CA VAL A 43 -0.93 -2.69 1.33
C VAL A 43 -0.30 -4.02 1.70
N ILE A 44 0.88 -3.95 2.32
CA ILE A 44 1.58 -5.08 2.90
C ILE A 44 1.68 -4.81 4.39
N VAL A 45 1.18 -5.74 5.20
CA VAL A 45 1.25 -5.67 6.66
C VAL A 45 2.12 -6.81 7.14
N ASN A 46 3.11 -6.50 7.99
CA ASN A 46 3.79 -7.53 8.78
C ASN A 46 2.95 -7.81 10.03
N GLU A 47 2.39 -9.00 10.13
CA GLU A 47 1.78 -9.51 11.34
C GLU A 47 2.73 -10.52 12.01
N PHE A 48 2.91 -10.41 13.32
CA PHE A 48 3.66 -11.39 14.11
C PHE A 48 2.65 -12.31 14.81
N GLY A 49 2.45 -13.52 14.28
CA GLY A 49 1.53 -14.55 14.80
C GLY A 49 0.80 -15.28 13.68
N GLU A 50 0.61 -16.60 13.83
CA GLU A 50 0.02 -17.50 12.82
C GLU A 50 -1.52 -17.44 12.82
N ILE A 51 -2.10 -16.24 12.88
CA ILE A 51 -3.56 -16.07 12.81
C ILE A 51 -3.83 -15.10 11.67
N GLY A 52 -4.04 -15.65 10.47
CA GLY A 52 -4.49 -14.88 9.33
C GLY A 52 -5.78 -14.16 9.67
N ILE A 53 -5.78 -12.84 9.63
CA ILE A 53 -7.00 -12.04 9.66
C ILE A 53 -7.67 -12.19 8.29
N ASP A 54 -8.30 -13.33 8.06
CA ASP A 54 -9.27 -13.53 6.98
C ASP A 54 -10.55 -14.09 7.60
N ASN A 55 -11.56 -13.22 7.69
CA ASN A 55 -12.93 -13.57 7.30
C ASN A 55 -13.68 -12.34 6.85
#